data_AF-A0A924XCD0-F1
#
_entry.id   AF-A0A924XCD0-F1
#
_cell.length_a   1.000
_cell.length_b   1.000
_cell.length_c   1.000
_cell.angle_alpha   90.00
_cell.angle_beta   90.00
_cell.angle_gamma   90.00
#
_symmetry.space_group_name_H-M   'P 1'
#
loop_
_entity.id
_entity.type
_entity.pdbx_description
1 polymer ?
#
loop_
_entity_poly.entity_id
_entity_poly.type
_entity_poly.pdbx_seq_one_letter_code
_entity_poly.pdbx_strand_id
1 'polypeptide(L)' 'TEGMDKPADSGDVFIYFFPNGYTQDAIVHLQNEDHNVISVRLAPLTGRATVTDGYVESP' A
#
# COMPACT_ATOMS: atom_id res chain seq x y z
N THR A 1 -12.76 10.78 0.12
CA THR A 1 -12.32 9.73 1.05
C THR A 1 -11.59 10.43 2.16
N GLU A 2 -12.31 10.88 3.19
CA GLU A 2 -11.67 11.55 4.34
C GLU A 2 -10.87 10.52 5.13
N GLY A 3 -9.62 10.84 5.48
CA GLY A 3 -8.82 10.06 6.44
C GLY A 3 -7.54 9.39 5.93
N MET A 4 -7.19 9.50 4.64
CA MET A 4 -5.94 8.90 4.09
C MET A 4 -4.79 9.91 3.87
N ASP A 5 -4.92 11.16 4.31
CA ASP A 5 -3.87 12.18 4.13
C ASP A 5 -2.58 11.87 4.91
N LYS A 6 -2.62 10.90 5.83
CA LYS A 6 -1.47 10.44 6.60
C LYS A 6 -1.38 8.91 6.56
N PRO A 7 -0.17 8.34 6.49
CA PRO A 7 0.03 6.90 6.65
C PRO A 7 -0.56 6.43 7.98
N ALA A 8 -1.34 5.35 7.93
CA ALA A 8 -1.72 4.63 9.13
C ALA A 8 -0.55 3.75 9.57
N ASP A 9 -0.16 3.86 10.84
CA ASP A 9 0.95 3.10 11.44
C ASP A 9 0.48 1.87 12.23
N SER A 10 -0.79 1.83 12.60
CA SER A 10 -1.37 0.83 13.49
C SER A 10 -2.88 0.70 13.31
N GLY A 11 -3.43 -0.43 13.75
CA GLY A 11 -4.85 -0.76 13.64
C GLY A 11 -5.21 -1.49 12.35
N ASP A 12 -6.52 -1.60 12.10
CA ASP A 12 -7.04 -2.27 10.90
C ASP A 12 -7.22 -1.27 9.75
N VAL A 13 -6.53 -1.51 8.65
CA VAL A 13 -6.57 -0.69 7.45
C VAL A 13 -7.07 -1.52 6.27
N PHE A 14 -7.99 -0.97 5.51
CA PHE A 14 -8.62 -1.66 4.38
C PHE A 14 -8.29 -0.95 3.07
N ILE A 15 -7.91 -1.73 2.06
CA ILE A 15 -7.73 -1.25 0.69
C ILE A 15 -8.93 -1.70 -0.13
N TYR A 16 -9.59 -0.74 -0.78
CA TYR A 16 -10.78 -1.02 -1.57
C TYR A 16 -10.41 -1.42 -3.00
N PHE A 17 -10.99 -2.53 -3.45
CA PHE A 17 -11.00 -2.95 -4.84
C PHE A 17 -12.39 -2.68 -5.43
N PHE A 18 -12.42 -2.07 -6.60
CA PHE A 18 -13.62 -1.72 -7.33
C PHE A 18 -13.82 -2.70 -8.51
N PRO A 19 -15.03 -2.77 -9.10
CA PRO A 19 -15.27 -3.61 -10.28
C PRO A 19 -14.27 -3.34 -11.41
N ASN A 20 -14.02 -4.34 -12.24
CA ASN A 20 -13.05 -4.29 -13.36
C ASN A 20 -11.57 -4.22 -12.94
N GLY A 21 -11.24 -4.52 -11.69
CA GLY A 21 -9.86 -4.61 -11.22
C GLY A 21 -9.24 -3.27 -10.82
N TYR A 22 -10.02 -2.19 -10.77
CA TYR A 22 -9.58 -0.93 -10.20
C TYR A 22 -9.36 -1.06 -8.70
N THR A 23 -8.43 -0.28 -8.15
CA THR A 23 -8.14 -0.25 -6.72
C THR A 23 -7.76 1.16 -6.28
N GLN A 24 -7.77 1.40 -4.97
CA GLN A 24 -7.16 2.60 -4.43
C GLN A 24 -5.65 2.60 -4.68
N ASP A 25 -5.09 3.76 -4.96
CA ASP A 25 -3.64 3.90 -5.00
C ASP A 25 -3.09 3.72 -3.59
N ALA A 26 -2.18 2.76 -3.42
CA ALA A 26 -1.69 2.38 -2.11
C ALA A 26 -0.27 1.81 -2.20
N ILE A 27 0.54 2.18 -1.22
CA ILE A 27 1.83 1.57 -0.90
C ILE A 27 1.74 1.11 0.55
N VAL A 28 1.97 -0.18 0.79
CA VAL A 28 2.02 -0.77 2.13
C VAL A 28 3.45 -1.12 2.45
N HIS A 29 3.98 -0.57 3.55
CA HIS A 29 5.30 -0.89 4.07
C HIS A 29 5.17 -1.88 5.21
N LEU A 30 5.86 -3.00 5.11
CA LEU A 30 5.97 -4.00 6.18
C LEU A 30 7.40 -3.98 6.70
N GLN A 31 7.56 -3.77 8.01
CA GLN A 31 8.85 -3.77 8.67
C GLN A 31 8.90 -4.86 9.74
N ASN A 32 9.95 -5.67 9.76
CA ASN A 32 10.18 -6.66 10.81
C ASN A 32 10.99 -6.07 11.99
N GLU A 33 11.22 -6.89 13.02
CA GLU A 33 12.00 -6.50 14.20
C GLU A 33 13.47 -6.15 13.87
N ASP A 34 14.03 -6.74 12.80
CA ASP A 34 15.38 -6.48 12.31
C ASP A 34 15.48 -5.26 11.37
N HIS A 35 14.44 -4.43 11.31
CA HIS A 35 14.34 -3.23 10.47
C HIS A 35 14.41 -3.49 8.95
N ASN A 36 14.20 -4.72 8.49
CA ASN A 36 14.04 -5.00 7.07
C ASN A 36 12.66 -4.57 6.60
N VAL A 37 12.60 -3.85 5.48
CA VAL A 37 11.36 -3.30 4.93
C VAL A 37 11.03 -3.98 3.62
N ILE A 38 9.78 -4.40 3.46
CA ILE A 38 9.21 -4.82 2.18
C ILE A 38 8.08 -3.87 1.84
N SER A 39 8.05 -3.40 0.59
CA SER A 39 6.98 -2.55 0.07
C SER A 39 6.07 -3.32 -0.88
N VAL A 40 4.76 -3.18 -0.71
CA VAL A 40 3.74 -3.66 -1.64
C VAL A 40 3.05 -2.46 -2.28
N ARG A 41 3.23 -2.28 -3.59
CA ARG A 41 2.58 -1.21 -4.35
C ARG A 41 1.42 -1.76 -5.17
N LEU A 42 0.27 -1.10 -5.10
CA LEU A 42 -0.92 -1.41 -5.89
C LEU A 42 -1.11 -0.39 -7.00
N ALA A 43 -1.19 -0.85 -8.25
CA ALA A 43 -1.47 0.01 -9.39
C ALA A 43 -2.98 0.31 -9.49
N PRO A 44 -3.44 1.56 -9.32
CA PRO A 44 -4.86 1.89 -9.17
C PRO A 44 -5.72 1.49 -10.38
N LEU A 45 -5.13 1.55 -11.58
CA LEU A 45 -5.84 1.26 -12.84
C LEU A 45 -5.96 -0.24 -13.17
N THR A 46 -5.14 -1.09 -12.57
CA THR A 46 -5.05 -2.51 -12.95
C THR A 46 -5.19 -3.48 -11.79
N GLY A 47 -5.12 -2.99 -10.55
CA GLY A 47 -5.13 -3.84 -9.36
C GLY A 47 -3.84 -4.65 -9.21
N ARG A 48 -2.84 -4.43 -10.07
CA ARG A 48 -1.58 -5.18 -10.03
C ARG A 48 -0.81 -4.83 -8.77
N ALA A 49 -0.47 -5.86 -8.00
CA ALA A 49 0.46 -5.77 -6.88
C ALA A 49 1.89 -6.05 -7.33
N THR A 50 2.82 -5.19 -6.90
CA THR A 50 4.26 -5.40 -7.04
C THR A 50 4.90 -5.39 -5.67
N VAL A 51 5.73 -6.38 -5.39
CA VAL A 51 6.50 -6.49 -4.14
C VAL A 51 7.94 -6.10 -4.42
N THR A 52 8.47 -5.19 -3.63
CA THR A 52 9.84 -4.69 -3.75
C THR A 52 10.53 -4.73 -2.40
N ASP A 53 11.83 -5.05 -2.41
CA ASP A 53 12.68 -4.93 -1.24
C ASP A 53 13.00 -3.45 -0.94
N GLY A 54 12.96 -3.08 0.33
CA GLY A 54 13.18 -1.71 0.80
C GLY A 54 11.93 -0.81 0.79
N TYR A 55 12.13 0.43 1.27
CA TYR A 55 11.10 1.46 1.34
C TYR A 55 10.92 2.16 -0.01
N VAL A 56 9.67 2.34 -0.44
CA VAL A 56 9.31 3.07 -1.66
C VAL A 56 8.49 4.31 -1.30
N GLU A 57 8.92 5.47 -1.78
CA GLU A 57 8.17 6.71 -1.67
C GLU A 57 7.02 6.75 -2.68
N SER A 58 5.91 7.36 -2.29
CA SER A 58 4.88 7.76 -3.26
C SER A 58 5.46 8.83 -4.18
N PRO A 59 5.20 8.76 -5.50
CA PRO A 59 5.52 9.85 -6.42
C PRO A 59 4.76 11.14 -6.06
#